data_AF-A0AA35T7T2-F1
#
_entry.id   AF-A0AA35T7T2-F1
#
_cell.length_a   1.000
_cell.length_b   1.000
_cell.length_c   1.000
_cell.angle_alpha   90.00
_cell.angle_beta   90.00
_cell.angle_gamma   90.00
#
_symmetry.space_group_name_H-M   'P 1'
#
loop_
_entity.id
_entity.type
_entity.pdbx_description
1 polymer ?
#
loop_
_entity_poly.entity_id
_entity_poly.type
_entity_poly.pdbx_seq_one_letter_code
_entity_poly.pdbx_strand_id
1 'polypeptide(L)'
;MQYGFCLPNTMDGDELSRFARNAEELGFESVWIGDHIVLPTASTNQYPYTPDGSFRRPHEAPFLETLTVLAYVAACTSSIRIGSTVVIVPYRNPVLQAKIFASLDVLSKGRAVCGVGVGWLEKEFETLDVPYSERGPMTNEWLEIFTNPVERTRTRVEAEGRRHDDITISLKRSLHISDIGVSGGGSGGNTTGAGIVADTQSVIEDIKKCADIGIHQLTYDFPTPDIEECIRILEHFAEKVAPAAS
;
A
#
# COMPACT_ATOMS: atom_id res chain seq x y z
N MET A 1 13.23 11.74 4.04
CA MET A 1 12.15 11.05 3.30
C MET A 1 11.97 9.66 3.90
N GLN A 2 10.73 9.23 4.11
CA GLN A 2 10.40 7.85 4.51
C GLN A 2 10.03 7.02 3.28
N TYR A 3 10.43 5.76 3.27
CA TYR A 3 10.22 4.87 2.13
C TYR A 3 9.43 3.64 2.55
N GLY A 4 8.42 3.29 1.75
CA GLY A 4 7.62 2.09 1.93
C GLY A 4 7.49 1.29 0.64
N PHE A 5 7.12 0.01 0.77
CA PHE A 5 7.07 -0.93 -0.34
C PHE A 5 5.82 -1.80 -0.30
N CYS A 6 5.18 -2.03 -1.44
CA CYS A 6 4.05 -2.95 -1.53
C CYS A 6 4.56 -4.39 -1.40
N LEU A 7 3.87 -5.22 -0.65
CA LEU A 7 4.15 -6.65 -0.59
C LEU A 7 3.99 -7.27 -1.98
N PRO A 8 4.89 -8.17 -2.38
CA PRO A 8 4.79 -8.89 -3.64
C PRO A 8 3.54 -9.78 -3.65
N ASN A 9 2.97 -10.00 -4.84
CA ASN A 9 1.75 -10.80 -4.99
C ASN A 9 2.08 -12.28 -5.08
N THR A 10 2.39 -12.87 -3.94
CA THR A 10 2.61 -14.30 -3.78
C THR A 10 1.55 -14.91 -2.86
N MET A 11 1.27 -16.20 -3.07
CA MET A 11 0.44 -17.01 -2.16
C MET A 11 1.29 -17.73 -1.11
N ASP A 12 2.62 -17.61 -1.19
CA ASP A 12 3.54 -18.25 -0.26
C ASP A 12 3.79 -17.36 0.95
N GLY A 13 3.36 -17.84 2.13
CA GLY A 13 3.57 -17.14 3.39
C GLY A 13 5.05 -16.99 3.76
N ASP A 14 5.91 -17.94 3.40
CA ASP A 14 7.34 -17.86 3.72
C ASP A 14 8.00 -16.75 2.90
N GLU A 15 7.63 -16.64 1.62
CA GLU A 15 8.07 -15.55 0.75
C GLU A 15 7.62 -14.17 1.25
N LEU A 16 6.35 -14.03 1.65
CA LEU A 16 5.84 -12.79 2.26
C LEU A 16 6.61 -12.42 3.53
N SER A 17 6.85 -13.41 4.40
CA SER A 17 7.59 -13.19 5.65
C SER A 17 9.03 -12.79 5.40
N ARG A 18 9.66 -13.35 4.36
CA ARG A 18 11.05 -13.08 3.98
C ARG A 18 11.19 -11.68 3.42
N PHE A 19 10.31 -11.31 2.50
CA PHE A 19 10.28 -9.96 1.93
C PHE A 19 10.05 -8.91 3.03
N ALA A 20 9.06 -9.10 3.90
CA ALA A 20 8.75 -8.13 4.95
C ALA A 20 9.89 -7.97 5.97
N ARG A 21 10.57 -9.07 6.35
CA ARG A 21 11.74 -9.01 7.23
C ARG A 21 12.94 -8.34 6.58
N ASN A 22 13.20 -8.63 5.30
CA ASN A 22 14.29 -7.98 4.58
C ASN A 22 14.05 -6.46 4.46
N ALA A 23 12.81 -6.04 4.19
CA ALA A 23 12.45 -4.62 4.19
C ALA A 23 12.67 -3.96 5.58
N GLU A 24 12.32 -4.65 6.66
CA GLU A 24 12.58 -4.20 8.04
C GLU A 24 14.08 -4.10 8.36
N GLU A 25 14.86 -5.11 8.00
CA GLU A 25 16.31 -5.17 8.23
C GLU A 25 17.08 -4.07 7.47
N LEU A 26 16.61 -3.72 6.28
CA LEU A 26 17.14 -2.61 5.48
C LEU A 26 16.72 -1.22 6.00
N GLY A 27 15.88 -1.16 7.05
CA GLY A 27 15.48 0.07 7.72
C GLY A 27 14.39 0.85 6.99
N PHE A 28 13.59 0.20 6.15
CA PHE A 28 12.44 0.85 5.52
C PHE A 28 11.30 1.09 6.50
N GLU A 29 10.53 2.15 6.27
CA GLU A 29 9.51 2.64 7.20
C GLU A 29 8.30 1.70 7.23
N SER A 30 7.89 1.18 6.07
CA SER A 30 6.58 0.54 5.93
C SER A 30 6.48 -0.47 4.79
N VAL A 31 5.61 -1.47 4.98
CA VAL A 31 5.13 -2.36 3.92
C VAL A 31 3.64 -2.25 3.74
N TRP A 32 3.17 -2.42 2.50
CA TRP A 32 1.80 -2.11 2.11
C TRP A 32 1.15 -3.23 1.30
N ILE A 33 -0.16 -3.40 1.39
CA ILE A 33 -0.90 -4.32 0.51
C ILE A 33 -2.21 -3.70 0.04
N GLY A 34 -2.54 -3.90 -1.24
CA GLY A 34 -3.81 -3.46 -1.81
C GLY A 34 -4.99 -4.31 -1.32
N ASP A 35 -6.20 -3.92 -1.69
CA ASP A 35 -7.42 -4.63 -1.31
C ASP A 35 -8.29 -4.96 -2.51
N HIS A 36 -8.48 -6.27 -2.71
CA HIS A 36 -9.39 -6.88 -3.66
C HIS A 36 -9.96 -8.15 -3.01
N ILE A 37 -11.28 -8.30 -3.05
CA ILE A 37 -11.96 -9.50 -2.57
C ILE A 37 -12.08 -10.53 -3.69
N VAL A 38 -12.39 -10.05 -4.89
CA VAL A 38 -12.47 -10.86 -6.11
C VAL A 38 -11.95 -10.05 -7.29
N LEU A 39 -10.94 -10.57 -7.99
CA LEU A 39 -10.48 -9.92 -9.21
C LEU A 39 -11.47 -10.20 -10.35
N PRO A 40 -11.70 -9.22 -11.24
CA PRO A 40 -12.66 -9.38 -12.34
C PRO A 40 -12.13 -10.44 -13.31
N THR A 41 -12.99 -11.39 -13.71
CA THR A 41 -12.66 -12.47 -14.66
C THR A 41 -12.57 -11.99 -16.12
N ALA A 42 -12.87 -10.72 -16.38
CA ALA A 42 -12.83 -10.08 -17.69
C ALA A 42 -12.03 -8.76 -17.63
N SER A 43 -11.55 -8.29 -18.78
CA SER A 43 -10.90 -6.98 -18.88
C SER A 43 -11.84 -5.87 -18.40
N THR A 44 -11.30 -4.89 -17.68
CA THR A 44 -12.00 -3.68 -17.23
C THR A 44 -11.43 -2.45 -17.92
N ASN A 45 -12.25 -1.43 -18.10
CA ASN A 45 -11.86 -0.08 -18.57
C ASN A 45 -12.04 0.97 -17.46
N GLN A 46 -12.18 0.55 -16.20
CA GLN A 46 -12.43 1.43 -15.05
C GLN A 46 -11.15 1.71 -14.24
N TYR A 47 -10.00 1.15 -14.61
CA TYR A 47 -8.77 1.29 -13.82
C TYR A 47 -8.23 2.73 -13.88
N PRO A 48 -8.19 3.47 -12.75
CA PRO A 48 -7.91 4.91 -12.78
C PRO A 48 -6.44 5.25 -13.07
N TYR A 49 -5.56 4.25 -13.09
CA TYR A 49 -4.11 4.45 -13.22
C TYR A 49 -3.56 4.07 -14.60
N THR A 50 -4.42 3.74 -15.57
CA THR A 50 -4.05 3.56 -16.97
C THR A 50 -4.90 4.47 -17.87
N PRO A 51 -4.31 5.05 -18.94
CA PRO A 51 -5.04 5.98 -19.81
C PRO A 51 -6.28 5.37 -20.49
N ASP A 52 -6.23 4.08 -20.79
CA ASP A 52 -7.32 3.31 -21.42
C ASP A 52 -8.23 2.62 -20.40
N GLY A 53 -7.97 2.80 -19.11
CA GLY A 53 -8.70 2.16 -18.04
C GLY A 53 -8.44 0.66 -17.89
N SER A 54 -7.48 0.10 -18.63
CA SER A 54 -7.14 -1.32 -18.57
C SER A 54 -6.48 -1.68 -17.24
N PHE A 55 -6.98 -2.71 -16.57
CA PHE A 55 -6.27 -3.28 -15.42
C PHE A 55 -5.18 -4.23 -15.92
N ARG A 56 -3.92 -3.91 -15.61
CA ARG A 56 -2.76 -4.62 -16.17
C ARG A 56 -2.47 -5.96 -15.51
N ARG A 57 -3.16 -6.30 -14.42
CA ARG A 57 -2.96 -7.59 -13.74
C ARG A 57 -3.81 -8.70 -14.37
N PRO A 58 -3.24 -9.90 -14.57
CA PRO A 58 -4.01 -11.08 -14.94
C PRO A 58 -5.13 -11.35 -13.93
N HIS A 59 -6.27 -11.84 -14.40
CA HIS A 59 -7.40 -12.19 -13.54
C HIS A 59 -7.12 -13.45 -12.71
N GLU A 60 -6.20 -14.32 -13.15
CA GLU A 60 -5.73 -15.46 -12.36
C GLU A 60 -4.64 -15.07 -11.35
N ALA A 61 -4.21 -13.80 -11.31
CA ALA A 61 -3.16 -13.38 -10.41
C ALA A 61 -3.62 -13.61 -8.96
N PRO A 62 -2.83 -14.35 -8.17
CA PRO A 62 -3.19 -14.59 -6.78
C PRO A 62 -3.32 -13.28 -6.01
N PHE A 63 -4.37 -13.18 -5.19
CA PHE A 63 -4.57 -12.06 -4.28
C PHE A 63 -5.07 -12.58 -2.94
N LEU A 64 -4.20 -12.51 -1.93
CA LEU A 64 -4.58 -12.83 -0.56
C LEU A 64 -5.38 -11.69 0.06
N GLU A 65 -6.26 -12.03 1.00
CA GLU A 65 -7.10 -11.06 1.70
C GLU A 65 -6.22 -10.12 2.56
N THR A 66 -6.37 -8.82 2.33
CA THR A 66 -5.53 -7.74 2.86
C THR A 66 -5.35 -7.80 4.38
N LEU A 67 -6.44 -7.90 5.15
CA LEU A 67 -6.37 -7.81 6.61
C LEU A 67 -5.71 -9.06 7.20
N THR A 68 -5.92 -10.21 6.56
CA THR A 68 -5.28 -11.48 6.90
C THR A 68 -3.77 -11.42 6.64
N VAL A 69 -3.34 -10.90 5.50
CA VAL A 69 -1.92 -10.70 5.20
C VAL A 69 -1.28 -9.72 6.16
N LEU A 70 -1.94 -8.60 6.47
CA LEU A 70 -1.42 -7.64 7.43
C LEU A 70 -1.24 -8.27 8.81
N ALA A 71 -2.18 -9.08 9.29
CA ALA A 71 -2.04 -9.81 10.55
C ALA A 71 -0.87 -10.81 10.53
N TYR A 72 -0.69 -11.52 9.41
CA TYR A 72 0.42 -12.45 9.22
C TYR A 72 1.77 -11.71 9.26
N VAL A 73 1.92 -10.64 8.47
CA VAL A 73 3.14 -9.83 8.41
C VAL A 73 3.42 -9.15 9.75
N ALA A 74 2.39 -8.70 10.48
CA ALA A 74 2.53 -8.18 11.83
C ALA A 74 3.25 -9.16 12.76
N ALA A 75 2.93 -10.45 12.66
CA ALA A 75 3.52 -11.50 13.48
C ALA A 75 4.97 -11.85 13.06
N CYS A 76 5.33 -11.63 11.80
CA CYS A 76 6.66 -11.91 11.26
C CYS A 76 7.68 -10.76 11.41
N THR A 77 7.23 -9.58 11.85
CA THR A 77 8.04 -8.35 11.91
C THR A 77 7.91 -7.66 13.27
N SER A 78 8.83 -6.76 13.58
CA SER A 78 8.98 -6.20 14.94
C SER A 78 8.86 -4.68 15.05
N SER A 79 9.22 -3.94 14.00
CA SER A 79 9.32 -2.48 13.99
C SER A 79 8.71 -1.83 12.74
N ILE A 80 8.74 -2.48 11.58
CA ILE A 80 8.24 -1.91 10.32
C ILE A 80 6.74 -1.65 10.38
N ARG A 81 6.27 -0.52 9.85
CA ARG A 81 4.83 -0.23 9.78
C ARG A 81 4.18 -1.12 8.73
N ILE A 82 2.94 -1.53 8.97
CA ILE A 82 2.18 -2.40 8.06
C ILE A 82 0.89 -1.69 7.68
N GLY A 83 0.57 -1.58 6.39
CA GLY A 83 -0.58 -0.79 5.99
C GLY A 83 -1.33 -1.26 4.75
N SER A 84 -2.55 -0.79 4.61
CA SER A 84 -3.37 -1.01 3.41
C SER A 84 -3.16 0.13 2.40
N THR A 85 -3.03 -0.18 1.11
CA THR A 85 -2.96 0.81 0.01
C THR A 85 -3.87 0.42 -1.15
N VAL A 86 -5.19 0.50 -0.95
CA VAL A 86 -5.93 0.95 0.24
C VAL A 86 -7.01 -0.08 0.55
N VAL A 87 -7.47 -0.19 1.80
CA VAL A 87 -8.64 -1.00 2.13
C VAL A 87 -9.86 -0.32 1.51
N ILE A 88 -10.63 -1.05 0.71
CA ILE A 88 -11.86 -0.51 0.14
C ILE A 88 -12.90 -0.61 1.21
N VAL A 89 -13.13 0.54 1.86
CA VAL A 89 -13.94 0.61 3.06
C VAL A 89 -15.29 -0.05 2.80
N PRO A 90 -16.10 0.33 1.79
CA PRO A 90 -17.45 -0.22 1.57
C PRO A 90 -17.59 -1.74 1.42
N TYR A 91 -16.50 -2.52 1.27
CA TYR A 91 -16.56 -3.97 1.02
C TYR A 91 -16.95 -4.83 2.23
N ARG A 92 -16.81 -4.37 3.48
CA ARG A 92 -17.00 -5.23 4.69
C ARG A 92 -17.70 -4.49 5.78
N ASN A 93 -18.65 -5.05 6.53
CA ASN A 93 -19.34 -4.34 7.63
C ASN A 93 -18.44 -3.35 8.45
N PRO A 94 -18.85 -2.08 8.65
CA PRO A 94 -18.00 -1.04 9.24
C PRO A 94 -17.55 -1.36 10.66
N VAL A 95 -18.46 -1.87 11.49
CA VAL A 95 -18.15 -2.18 12.90
C VAL A 95 -17.16 -3.34 12.98
N LEU A 96 -17.34 -4.36 12.12
CA LEU A 96 -16.42 -5.48 12.03
C LEU A 96 -15.04 -5.01 11.54
N GLN A 97 -14.98 -4.20 10.48
CA GLN A 97 -13.73 -3.69 9.92
C GLN A 97 -12.97 -2.84 10.97
N ALA A 98 -13.66 -1.96 11.70
CA ALA A 98 -13.09 -1.20 12.81
C ALA A 98 -12.51 -2.11 13.89
N LYS A 99 -13.23 -3.18 14.27
CA LYS A 99 -12.76 -4.16 15.26
C LYS A 99 -11.52 -4.93 14.78
N ILE A 100 -11.46 -5.29 13.50
CA ILE A 100 -10.29 -5.95 12.91
C ILE A 100 -9.07 -5.02 12.98
N PHE A 101 -9.18 -3.77 12.52
CA PHE A 101 -8.09 -2.81 12.59
C PHE A 101 -7.65 -2.51 14.02
N ALA A 102 -8.58 -2.34 14.97
CA ALA A 102 -8.24 -2.15 16.38
C ALA A 102 -7.50 -3.37 16.96
N SER A 103 -7.84 -4.58 16.53
CA SER A 103 -7.15 -5.80 16.96
C SER A 103 -5.76 -5.91 16.33
N LEU A 104 -5.64 -5.58 15.04
CA LEU A 104 -4.38 -5.53 14.31
C LEU A 104 -3.42 -4.49 14.91
N ASP A 105 -3.93 -3.32 15.30
CA ASP A 105 -3.14 -2.28 15.97
C ASP A 105 -2.53 -2.79 17.27
N VAL A 106 -3.33 -3.45 18.11
CA VAL A 106 -2.85 -4.08 19.36
C VAL A 106 -1.81 -5.17 19.08
N LEU A 107 -2.09 -6.08 18.15
CA LEU A 107 -1.18 -7.20 17.82
C LEU A 107 0.14 -6.72 17.20
N SER A 108 0.08 -5.67 16.39
CA SER A 108 1.23 -5.05 15.76
C SER A 108 1.95 -4.05 16.67
N LYS A 109 1.43 -3.76 17.86
CA LYS A 109 1.95 -2.78 18.82
C LYS A 109 1.99 -1.35 18.26
N GLY A 110 0.93 -0.91 17.60
CA GLY A 110 0.81 0.46 17.07
C GLY A 110 1.43 0.66 15.69
N ARG A 111 1.77 -0.42 14.97
CA ARG A 111 2.41 -0.36 13.65
C ARG A 111 1.43 -0.38 12.48
N ALA A 112 0.16 -0.67 12.75
CA ALA A 112 -0.87 -0.76 11.72
C ALA A 112 -1.26 0.61 11.16
N VAL A 113 -1.37 0.70 9.84
CA VAL A 113 -1.84 1.90 9.13
C VAL A 113 -3.04 1.56 8.27
N CYS A 114 -4.19 2.13 8.62
CA CYS A 114 -5.42 1.98 7.85
C CYS A 114 -5.45 3.02 6.71
N GLY A 115 -4.87 2.66 5.56
CA GLY A 115 -5.05 3.45 4.34
C GLY A 115 -6.41 3.12 3.72
N VAL A 116 -7.25 4.13 3.54
CA VAL A 116 -8.67 4.02 3.15
C VAL A 116 -8.89 4.38 1.69
N GLY A 117 -9.71 3.59 1.01
CA GLY A 117 -10.14 3.80 -0.36
C GLY A 117 -11.65 3.70 -0.51
N VAL A 118 -12.16 4.47 -1.47
CA VAL A 118 -13.58 4.48 -1.85
C VAL A 118 -13.94 3.34 -2.80
N GLY A 119 -12.96 2.77 -3.52
CA GLY A 119 -13.17 1.71 -4.51
C GLY A 119 -13.50 2.23 -5.90
N TRP A 120 -12.94 1.55 -6.92
CA TRP A 120 -13.06 1.93 -8.33
C TRP A 120 -13.72 0.83 -9.19
N LEU A 121 -13.67 -0.43 -8.76
CA LEU A 121 -14.11 -1.56 -9.56
C LEU A 121 -15.56 -1.92 -9.25
N GLU A 122 -16.49 -1.42 -10.06
CA GLU A 122 -17.94 -1.62 -9.89
C GLU A 122 -18.33 -3.10 -9.82
N LYS A 123 -17.58 -3.97 -10.51
CA LYS A 123 -17.88 -5.42 -10.52
C LYS A 123 -17.69 -6.09 -9.15
N GLU A 124 -16.73 -5.63 -8.35
CA GLU A 124 -16.55 -6.11 -6.98
C GLU A 124 -17.74 -5.69 -6.10
N PHE A 125 -18.21 -4.46 -6.26
CA PHE A 125 -19.41 -3.96 -5.57
C PHE A 125 -20.65 -4.79 -5.91
N GLU A 126 -20.89 -5.09 -7.19
CA GLU A 126 -21.95 -6.02 -7.61
C GLU A 126 -21.82 -7.40 -6.95
N THR A 127 -20.60 -7.93 -6.89
CA THR A 127 -20.36 -9.28 -6.37
C THR A 127 -20.56 -9.35 -4.85
N LEU A 128 -20.29 -8.24 -4.16
CA LEU A 128 -20.44 -8.11 -2.71
C LEU A 128 -21.83 -7.62 -2.28
N ASP A 129 -22.74 -7.39 -3.23
CA ASP A 129 -24.06 -6.82 -3.00
C ASP A 129 -24.00 -5.45 -2.29
N VAL A 130 -23.07 -4.60 -2.74
CA VAL A 130 -22.84 -3.24 -2.23
C VAL A 130 -23.19 -2.21 -3.30
N PRO A 131 -23.99 -1.17 -3.02
CA PRO A 131 -24.37 -0.16 -4.02
C PRO A 131 -23.17 0.71 -4.42
N TYR A 132 -22.64 0.50 -5.63
CA TYR A 132 -21.48 1.24 -6.17
C TYR A 132 -21.70 2.77 -6.20
N SER A 133 -22.92 3.24 -6.43
CA SER A 133 -23.28 4.66 -6.42
C SER A 133 -23.15 5.31 -5.04
N GLU A 134 -23.23 4.53 -3.96
CA GLU A 134 -23.21 5.03 -2.58
C GLU A 134 -21.83 4.92 -1.92
N ARG A 135 -20.83 4.36 -2.62
CA ARG A 135 -19.49 4.11 -2.07
C ARG A 135 -18.83 5.33 -1.42
N GLY A 136 -19.04 6.52 -1.96
CA GLY A 136 -18.52 7.78 -1.40
C GLY A 136 -19.19 8.13 -0.06
N PRO A 137 -20.52 8.35 -0.04
CA PRO A 137 -21.28 8.52 1.20
C PRO A 137 -21.03 7.43 2.25
N MET A 138 -21.00 6.15 1.85
CA MET A 138 -20.68 5.04 2.75
C MET A 138 -19.28 5.18 3.35
N THR A 139 -18.27 5.53 2.54
CA THR A 139 -16.91 5.74 3.05
C THR A 139 -16.88 6.86 4.10
N ASN A 140 -17.62 7.96 3.90
CA ASN A 140 -17.70 9.04 4.89
C ASN A 140 -18.32 8.57 6.21
N GLU A 141 -19.48 7.91 6.16
CA GLU A 141 -20.15 7.36 7.35
C GLU A 141 -19.25 6.37 8.10
N TRP A 142 -18.50 5.54 7.37
CA TRP A 142 -17.65 4.54 7.98
C TRP A 142 -16.39 5.13 8.59
N LEU A 143 -15.83 6.18 7.99
CA LEU A 143 -14.77 6.96 8.61
C LEU A 143 -15.26 7.60 9.91
N GLU A 144 -16.50 8.09 9.96
CA GLU A 144 -17.12 8.53 11.21
C GLU A 144 -17.21 7.38 12.21
N ILE A 145 -17.60 6.16 11.81
CA ILE A 145 -17.64 4.99 12.71
C ILE A 145 -16.25 4.58 13.19
N PHE A 146 -15.22 4.64 12.35
CA PHE A 146 -13.84 4.31 12.72
C PHE A 146 -13.29 5.34 13.71
N THR A 147 -13.72 6.59 13.55
CA THR A 147 -13.32 7.71 14.40
C THR A 147 -14.26 7.95 15.59
N ASN A 148 -15.44 7.35 15.69
CA ASN A 148 -16.32 7.55 16.84
C ASN A 148 -15.82 6.89 18.15
N PRO A 149 -15.10 5.74 18.12
CA PRO A 149 -14.28 5.29 19.25
C PRO A 149 -13.14 6.26 19.60
N VAL A 150 -12.84 7.25 18.75
CA VAL A 150 -11.80 8.28 18.96
C VAL A 150 -12.26 9.32 19.95
N GLU A 151 -13.54 9.62 20.20
CA GLU A 151 -13.88 10.54 21.30
C GLU A 151 -13.36 10.01 22.65
N ARG A 152 -13.45 8.68 22.84
CA ARG A 152 -13.00 7.95 24.05
C ARG A 152 -11.51 7.65 24.05
N THR A 153 -10.90 7.49 22.87
CA THR A 153 -9.45 7.27 22.68
C THR A 153 -8.66 8.59 22.72
N ARG A 154 -9.22 9.70 22.21
CA ARG A 154 -8.67 11.05 22.17
C ARG A 154 -8.51 11.63 23.57
N THR A 155 -9.51 11.45 24.44
CA THR A 155 -9.38 11.77 25.88
C THR A 155 -8.18 11.05 26.52
N ARG A 156 -7.85 9.84 26.05
CA ARG A 156 -6.75 9.01 26.59
C ARG A 156 -5.40 9.38 25.98
N VAL A 157 -5.34 9.67 24.67
CA VAL A 157 -4.17 10.12 23.93
C VAL A 157 -3.73 11.53 24.35
N GLU A 158 -4.67 12.42 24.63
CA GLU A 158 -4.41 13.76 25.20
C GLU A 158 -3.97 13.66 26.68
N ALA A 159 -4.57 12.75 27.47
CA ALA A 159 -4.14 12.46 28.84
C ALA A 159 -2.73 11.81 28.90
N GLU A 160 -2.29 11.18 27.82
CA GLU A 160 -0.96 10.57 27.66
C GLU A 160 0.02 11.47 26.87
N GLY A 161 -0.39 12.68 26.46
CA GLY A 161 0.49 13.74 25.94
C GLY A 161 0.93 13.63 24.46
N ARG A 162 0.20 12.92 23.58
CA ARG A 162 0.58 12.79 22.16
C ARG A 162 -0.15 13.80 21.25
N ARG A 163 0.48 14.24 20.14
CA ARG A 163 0.01 15.34 19.26
C ARG A 163 -0.66 14.85 17.97
N HIS A 164 -1.58 15.65 17.43
CA HIS A 164 -2.40 15.39 16.24
C HIS A 164 -1.67 15.50 14.88
N ASP A 165 -0.38 15.82 14.88
CA ASP A 165 0.44 16.08 13.68
C ASP A 165 0.86 14.78 12.94
N ASP A 166 0.51 13.60 13.45
CA ASP A 166 0.93 12.28 12.94
C ASP A 166 0.11 11.76 11.73
N ILE A 167 -0.64 12.64 11.04
CA ILE A 167 -1.40 12.24 9.85
C ILE A 167 -0.48 12.28 8.62
N THR A 168 -0.02 11.11 8.19
CA THR A 168 0.83 10.92 7.02
C THR A 168 0.01 10.82 5.72
N ILE A 169 0.33 11.64 4.73
CA ILE A 169 -0.14 11.46 3.34
C ILE A 169 0.87 10.57 2.60
N SER A 170 0.43 9.39 2.15
CA SER A 170 1.25 8.44 1.39
C SER A 170 0.73 8.32 -0.05
N LEU A 171 1.61 8.54 -1.03
CA LEU A 171 1.29 8.34 -2.44
C LEU A 171 1.85 6.99 -2.90
N LYS A 172 0.99 6.15 -3.50
CA LYS A 172 1.37 4.89 -4.15
C LYS A 172 1.95 5.18 -5.54
N ARG A 173 3.13 4.64 -5.84
CA ARG A 173 3.81 4.74 -7.14
C ARG A 173 4.29 3.36 -7.58
N SER A 174 4.20 3.01 -8.86
CA SER A 174 4.91 1.85 -9.40
C SER A 174 6.39 2.18 -9.62
N LEU A 175 7.31 1.33 -9.16
CA LEU A 175 8.76 1.53 -9.33
C LEU A 175 9.32 0.49 -10.29
N HIS A 176 10.00 0.93 -11.35
CA HIS A 176 10.75 0.06 -12.23
C HIS A 176 12.15 0.64 -12.45
N ILE A 177 13.20 -0.12 -12.10
CA ILE A 177 14.61 0.27 -12.24
C ILE A 177 15.23 -0.48 -13.42
N SER A 178 15.57 0.25 -14.49
CA SER A 178 15.97 -0.36 -15.77
C SER A 178 17.43 -0.80 -15.86
N ASP A 179 18.30 -0.26 -15.01
CA ASP A 179 19.77 -0.43 -15.07
C ASP A 179 20.30 -1.60 -14.23
N ILE A 180 19.42 -2.35 -13.55
CA ILE A 180 19.78 -3.51 -12.72
C ILE A 180 19.44 -4.87 -13.37
N GLY A 181 19.15 -4.88 -14.68
CA GLY A 181 18.92 -6.12 -15.43
C GLY A 181 17.63 -6.88 -15.10
N VAL A 182 16.65 -6.19 -14.51
CA VAL A 182 15.31 -6.70 -14.18
C VAL A 182 14.44 -6.72 -15.44
N SER A 183 13.99 -7.90 -15.86
CA SER A 183 13.24 -8.06 -17.11
C SER A 183 11.75 -7.78 -16.91
N GLY A 184 11.36 -6.51 -16.93
CA GLY A 184 9.95 -6.07 -16.93
C GLY A 184 9.62 -5.24 -18.17
N GLY A 185 8.79 -5.78 -19.07
CA GLY A 185 8.38 -5.12 -20.31
C GLY A 185 7.53 -3.86 -20.08
N GLY A 186 7.98 -2.73 -20.61
CA GLY A 186 7.22 -1.49 -20.65
C GLY A 186 8.01 -0.35 -21.28
N SER A 187 7.69 -0.03 -22.53
CA SER A 187 8.32 1.00 -23.35
C SER A 187 8.07 2.43 -22.83
N GLY A 188 9.12 3.26 -22.89
CA GLY A 188 9.01 4.69 -23.20
C GLY A 188 8.66 5.59 -22.02
N GLY A 189 9.60 6.48 -21.68
CA GLY A 189 9.42 7.48 -20.64
C GLY A 189 8.19 8.35 -20.87
N ASN A 190 7.40 8.51 -19.80
CA ASN A 190 6.43 9.57 -19.63
C ASN A 190 6.45 9.96 -18.15
N THR A 191 6.87 11.19 -17.87
CA THR A 191 6.65 11.83 -16.58
C THR A 191 5.21 12.35 -16.54
N THR A 192 4.59 12.30 -15.35
CA THR A 192 3.17 12.61 -15.04
C THR A 192 2.18 11.44 -15.18
N GLY A 193 2.17 10.50 -14.22
CA GLY A 193 1.07 9.55 -14.01
C GLY A 193 1.49 8.25 -13.31
N ALA A 194 1.09 8.08 -12.04
CA ALA A 194 1.05 6.88 -11.17
C ALA A 194 2.24 5.89 -11.09
N GLY A 195 3.25 5.92 -11.97
CA GLY A 195 4.40 5.02 -11.94
C GLY A 195 5.63 5.63 -12.60
N ILE A 196 6.81 5.22 -12.14
CA ILE A 196 8.11 5.62 -12.69
C ILE A 196 8.80 4.37 -13.21
N VAL A 197 9.07 4.37 -14.51
CA VAL A 197 10.02 3.47 -15.15
C VAL A 197 11.24 4.31 -15.47
N ALA A 198 12.33 4.15 -14.71
CA ALA A 198 13.49 5.01 -14.89
C ALA A 198 14.78 4.37 -14.35
N ASP A 199 15.93 4.92 -14.74
CA ASP A 199 17.22 4.55 -14.16
C ASP A 199 17.36 5.04 -12.71
N THR A 200 18.36 4.52 -12.00
CA THR A 200 18.67 4.90 -10.61
C THR A 200 18.69 6.42 -10.40
N GLN A 201 19.31 7.17 -11.33
CA GLN A 201 19.48 8.62 -11.22
C GLN A 201 18.13 9.36 -11.33
N SER A 202 17.28 8.94 -12.25
CA SER A 202 15.95 9.50 -12.45
C SER A 202 15.04 9.26 -11.24
N VAL A 203 15.15 8.10 -10.57
CA VAL A 203 14.44 7.82 -9.32
C VAL A 203 14.90 8.78 -8.22
N ILE A 204 16.21 9.01 -8.09
CA ILE A 204 16.76 9.97 -7.11
C ILE A 204 16.23 11.39 -7.38
N GLU A 205 16.18 11.82 -8.65
CA GLU A 205 15.66 13.13 -9.03
C GLU A 205 14.16 13.28 -8.75
N ASP A 206 13.37 12.23 -8.95
CA ASP A 206 11.95 12.24 -8.60
C ASP A 206 11.73 12.31 -7.09
N ILE A 207 12.52 11.58 -6.29
CA ILE A 207 12.46 11.66 -4.82
C ILE A 207 12.75 13.09 -4.36
N LYS A 208 13.75 13.75 -4.95
CA LYS A 208 14.08 15.16 -4.64
C LYS A 208 12.94 16.10 -5.01
N LYS A 209 12.35 15.95 -6.20
CA LYS A 209 11.16 16.74 -6.60
C LYS A 209 9.99 16.53 -5.66
N CYS A 210 9.75 15.29 -5.23
CA CYS A 210 8.72 14.98 -4.25
C CYS A 210 9.01 15.66 -2.91
N ALA A 211 10.25 15.61 -2.43
CA ALA A 211 10.67 16.29 -1.21
C ALA A 211 10.49 17.81 -1.30
N ASP A 212 10.85 18.43 -2.43
CA ASP A 212 10.73 19.87 -2.67
C ASP A 212 9.28 20.39 -2.58
N ILE A 213 8.30 19.54 -2.92
CA ILE A 213 6.88 19.86 -2.79
C ILE A 213 6.26 19.40 -1.45
N GLY A 214 7.10 19.02 -0.48
CA GLY A 214 6.70 18.68 0.87
C GLY A 214 6.23 17.24 1.09
N ILE A 215 6.43 16.34 0.13
CA ILE A 215 6.16 14.91 0.34
C ILE A 215 7.24 14.35 1.26
N HIS A 216 6.83 13.73 2.35
CA HIS A 216 7.72 13.15 3.35
C HIS A 216 7.73 11.62 3.34
N GLN A 217 6.78 10.97 2.64
CA GLN A 217 6.73 9.52 2.49
C GLN A 217 6.39 9.09 1.05
N LEU A 218 7.13 8.13 0.51
CA LEU A 218 6.87 7.51 -0.80
C LEU A 218 6.67 6.00 -0.63
N THR A 219 5.66 5.46 -1.31
CA THR A 219 5.38 4.01 -1.33
C THR A 219 5.52 3.47 -2.74
N TYR A 220 6.33 2.44 -2.92
CA TYR A 220 6.64 1.83 -4.20
C TYR A 220 5.96 0.47 -4.39
N ASP A 221 5.52 0.16 -5.61
CA ASP A 221 5.02 -1.17 -6.03
C ASP A 221 6.06 -1.84 -6.94
N PHE A 222 6.05 -3.16 -7.00
CA PHE A 222 7.04 -3.95 -7.75
C PHE A 222 6.56 -4.30 -9.16
N PRO A 223 7.46 -4.35 -10.17
CA PRO A 223 7.13 -4.77 -11.54
C PRO A 223 6.78 -6.25 -11.68
N THR A 224 7.17 -7.03 -10.69
CA THR A 224 7.45 -8.47 -10.81
C THR A 224 6.88 -9.19 -9.59
N PRO A 225 6.32 -10.40 -9.77
CA PRO A 225 5.98 -11.26 -8.64
C PRO A 225 7.19 -12.03 -8.10
N ASP A 226 8.35 -12.00 -8.77
CA ASP A 226 9.55 -12.73 -8.35
C ASP A 226 10.16 -12.10 -7.09
N ILE A 227 10.26 -12.90 -6.02
CA ILE A 227 10.67 -12.44 -4.70
C ILE A 227 12.16 -12.14 -4.62
N GLU A 228 13.01 -12.92 -5.31
CA GLU A 228 14.45 -12.65 -5.35
C GLU A 228 14.69 -11.33 -6.05
N GLU A 229 13.95 -11.06 -7.13
CA GLU A 229 14.01 -9.80 -7.84
C GLU A 229 13.52 -8.62 -7.00
N CYS A 230 12.42 -8.79 -6.27
CA CYS A 230 11.91 -7.77 -5.35
C CYS A 230 12.92 -7.45 -4.24
N ILE A 231 13.58 -8.45 -3.66
CA ILE A 231 14.61 -8.26 -2.62
C ILE A 231 15.84 -7.55 -3.17
N ARG A 232 16.32 -7.92 -4.37
CA ARG A 232 17.44 -7.19 -5.01
C ARG A 232 17.12 -5.72 -5.24
N ILE A 233 15.86 -5.40 -5.57
CA ILE A 233 15.41 -4.01 -5.70
C ILE A 233 15.45 -3.29 -4.36
N LEU A 234 15.00 -3.93 -3.27
CA LEU A 234 15.07 -3.37 -1.92
C LEU A 234 16.52 -3.07 -1.51
N GLU A 235 17.42 -4.04 -1.70
CA GLU A 235 18.84 -3.91 -1.38
C GLU A 235 19.49 -2.78 -2.18
N HIS A 236 19.28 -2.74 -3.50
CA HIS A 236 19.78 -1.66 -4.36
C HIS A 236 19.23 -0.29 -3.95
N PHE A 237 17.94 -0.22 -3.60
CA PHE A 237 17.32 1.02 -3.16
C PHE A 237 17.96 1.52 -1.85
N ALA A 238 18.15 0.63 -0.88
CA ALA A 238 18.78 0.96 0.40
C ALA A 238 20.25 1.39 0.23
N GLU A 239 21.00 0.73 -0.65
CA GLU A 239 22.43 0.99 -0.84
C GLU A 239 22.73 2.22 -1.72
N LYS A 240 21.94 2.43 -2.78
CA LYS A 240 22.26 3.39 -3.85
C LYS A 240 21.30 4.57 -3.93
N VAL A 241 20.01 4.33 -3.72
CA VAL A 241 18.97 5.34 -3.95
C VAL A 241 18.74 6.18 -2.70
N ALA A 242 18.35 5.55 -1.59
CA ALA A 242 18.00 6.27 -0.36
C ALA A 242 19.12 7.19 0.16
N PRO A 243 20.41 6.79 0.18
CA PRO A 243 21.50 7.66 0.62
C PRO A 243 21.75 8.84 -0.33
N ALA A 244 21.55 8.66 -1.64
CA ALA A 244 21.79 9.69 -2.65
C ALA A 244 20.62 10.69 -2.80
N ALA A 245 19.44 10.30 -2.32
CA ALA A 245 18.22 11.09 -2.32
C ALA A 245 17.95 11.83 -0.98
N SER A 246 18.77 11.57 0.04
CA SER A 246 18.69 12.22 1.37
C SER A 246 19.27 13.62 1.39
#